data_AF-A0A820JMK1-F1
#
_entry.id   AF-A0A820JMK1-F1
#
_cell.length_a   1.000
_cell.length_b   1.000
_cell.length_c   1.000
_cell.angle_alpha   90.00
_cell.angle_beta   90.00
_cell.angle_gamma   90.00
#
_symmetry.space_group_name_H-M   'P 1'
#
loop_
_entity.id
_entity.type
_entity.pdbx_description
1 polymer ?
#
loop_
_entity_poly.entity_id
_entity_poly.type
_entity_poly.pdbx_seq_one_letter_code
_entity_poly.pdbx_strand_id
1 'polypeptide(L)'
;MQYNCEITAQKVSCFPGSSKITLIDGTFKALSDIQIGDKVLVNKHNTYEPVISFIHAKREGLFGFLAINIQSVMSNLSYTLYVSTNHLIFDFDSGKAKFAGKFHIDDRVQLIENNEIVPGQIISIGSTKQEGYYAPMTPSGTIVINGVVASNYATVSNHDLAHKVMSIYRWWIHLIGESKWNEEIPWMLQIMLTIEKMIK
;
A
#
# COMPACT_ATOMS: atom_id res chain seq x y z
N MET A 1 -17.93 12.66 35.64
CA MET A 1 -17.31 13.05 34.37
C MET A 1 -17.09 11.80 33.54
N GLN A 2 -18.01 11.51 32.61
CA GLN A 2 -17.85 10.43 31.63
C GLN A 2 -17.06 11.01 30.46
N TYR A 3 -15.85 10.48 30.24
CA TYR A 3 -15.11 10.78 29.03
C TYR A 3 -15.68 9.89 27.92
N ASN A 4 -16.58 10.45 27.10
CA ASN A 4 -16.91 9.87 25.80
C ASN A 4 -15.68 9.99 24.92
N CYS A 5 -14.88 8.94 24.87
CA CYS A 5 -13.84 8.82 23.86
C CYS A 5 -14.50 8.30 22.59
N GLU A 6 -15.12 9.20 21.82
CA GLU A 6 -15.41 8.93 20.41
C GLU A 6 -14.08 8.96 19.65
N ILE A 7 -13.29 7.89 19.79
CA ILE A 7 -12.27 7.59 18.79
C ILE A 7 -13.06 7.11 17.58
N THR A 8 -13.47 8.04 16.71
CA THR A 8 -13.65 7.71 15.30
C THR A 8 -12.29 7.16 14.86
N ALA A 9 -12.14 5.84 14.90
CA ALA A 9 -10.98 5.16 14.36
C ALA A 9 -10.99 5.45 12.86
N GLN A 10 -10.34 6.55 12.46
CA GLN A 10 -10.01 6.80 11.08
C GLN A 10 -9.29 5.53 10.64
N LYS A 11 -9.92 4.76 9.74
CA LYS A 11 -9.40 3.49 9.25
C LYS A 11 -8.20 3.83 8.37
N VAL A 12 -7.07 4.11 9.00
CA VAL A 12 -5.81 4.46 8.32
C VAL A 12 -5.41 3.28 7.45
N SER A 13 -5.18 3.58 6.18
CA SER A 13 -5.17 2.66 5.04
C SER A 13 -3.84 2.87 4.29
N CYS A 14 -2.71 2.48 4.90
CA CYS A 14 -1.39 3.05 4.61
C CYS A 14 -0.17 2.19 5.05
N PHE A 15 1.02 2.71 4.75
CA PHE A 15 2.35 2.29 5.22
C PHE A 15 3.03 3.39 6.05
N PRO A 16 3.96 3.07 6.97
CA PRO A 16 4.68 4.08 7.73
C PRO A 16 5.75 4.80 6.89
N GLY A 17 6.15 6.00 7.31
CA GLY A 17 7.14 6.81 6.59
C GLY A 17 8.52 6.15 6.46
N SER A 18 8.91 5.31 7.42
CA SER A 18 10.17 4.56 7.44
C SER A 18 10.25 3.42 6.41
N SER A 19 9.16 3.11 5.70
CA SER A 19 9.12 2.05 4.70
C SER A 19 10.07 2.36 3.54
N LYS A 20 10.78 1.35 3.05
CA LYS A 20 11.76 1.45 1.96
C LYS A 20 11.10 1.23 0.61
N ILE A 21 11.37 2.14 -0.30
CA ILE A 21 10.91 2.12 -1.69
C ILE A 21 12.13 2.08 -2.60
N THR A 22 12.15 1.13 -3.55
CA THR A 22 13.21 1.03 -4.56
C THR A 22 12.93 1.99 -5.70
N LEU A 23 13.93 2.80 -6.06
CA LEU A 23 13.89 3.72 -7.20
C LEU A 23 14.44 3.09 -8.48
N ILE A 24 14.19 3.74 -9.61
CA ILE A 24 14.64 3.29 -10.95
C ILE A 24 16.16 3.16 -11.09
N ASP A 25 16.93 3.90 -10.31
CA ASP A 25 18.40 3.81 -10.28
C ASP A 25 18.91 2.68 -9.35
N GLY A 26 18.00 1.90 -8.77
CA GLY A 26 18.30 0.80 -7.84
C GLY A 26 18.55 1.26 -6.41
N THR A 27 18.53 2.56 -6.13
CA THR A 27 18.66 3.09 -4.76
C THR A 27 17.36 2.96 -3.98
N PHE A 28 17.44 3.21 -2.67
CA PHE A 28 16.27 3.21 -1.79
C PHE A 28 16.00 4.61 -1.24
N LYS A 29 14.72 4.97 -1.12
CA LYS A 29 14.25 6.08 -0.30
C LYS A 29 13.29 5.59 0.77
N ALA A 30 13.24 6.31 1.89
CA ALA A 30 12.13 6.18 2.82
C ALA A 30 10.86 6.73 2.18
N LEU A 31 9.71 6.16 2.50
CA LEU A 31 8.42 6.57 1.95
C LEU A 31 8.06 8.01 2.32
N SER A 32 8.54 8.51 3.47
CA SER A 32 8.44 9.92 3.85
C SER A 32 9.18 10.89 2.93
N ASP A 33 10.19 10.40 2.20
CA ASP A 33 11.07 11.19 1.35
C ASP A 33 10.74 11.05 -0.15
N ILE A 34 9.76 10.20 -0.48
CA ILE A 34 9.27 10.01 -1.85
C ILE A 34 8.51 11.27 -2.30
N GLN A 35 8.83 11.72 -3.51
CA GLN A 35 8.18 12.85 -4.15
C GLN A 35 7.30 12.40 -5.31
N ILE A 36 6.26 13.18 -5.62
CA ILE A 36 5.52 13.01 -6.88
C ILE A 36 6.51 13.15 -8.04
N GLY A 37 6.42 12.24 -9.00
CA GLY A 37 7.35 12.12 -10.12
C GLY A 37 8.50 11.12 -9.91
N ASP A 38 8.83 10.75 -8.66
CA ASP A 38 9.83 9.71 -8.40
C ASP A 38 9.37 8.39 -9.03
N LYS A 39 10.24 7.76 -9.83
CA LYS A 39 9.97 6.46 -10.45
C LYS A 39 10.32 5.33 -9.50
N VAL A 40 9.30 4.62 -9.04
CA VAL A 40 9.38 3.58 -8.01
C VAL A 40 9.10 2.21 -8.59
N LEU A 41 9.67 1.16 -8.00
CA LEU A 41 9.44 -0.22 -8.41
C LEU A 41 7.99 -0.60 -8.11
N VAL A 42 7.27 -1.10 -9.11
CA VAL A 42 5.85 -1.46 -8.98
C VAL A 42 5.57 -2.94 -9.20
N ASN A 43 6.47 -3.66 -9.88
CA ASN A 43 6.30 -5.07 -10.21
C ASN A 43 7.63 -5.74 -10.64
N LYS A 44 7.58 -7.02 -10.99
CA LYS A 44 8.65 -7.79 -11.60
C LYS A 44 9.13 -7.21 -12.95
N HIS A 45 10.19 -7.81 -13.48
CA HIS A 45 10.91 -7.41 -14.69
C HIS A 45 11.41 -5.97 -14.66
N ASN A 46 11.74 -5.44 -13.46
CA ASN A 46 12.18 -4.06 -13.30
C ASN A 46 11.15 -3.06 -13.87
N THR A 47 9.87 -3.27 -13.55
CA THR A 47 8.81 -2.35 -13.94
C THR A 47 8.78 -1.18 -12.95
N TYR A 48 9.03 0.03 -13.44
CA TYR A 48 9.02 1.27 -12.65
C TYR A 48 8.00 2.26 -13.19
N GLU A 49 7.32 2.95 -12.29
CA GLU A 49 6.33 3.98 -12.63
C GLU A 49 6.47 5.21 -11.73
N PRO A 50 6.11 6.41 -12.21
CA PRO A 50 6.12 7.59 -11.36
C PRO A 50 5.05 7.49 -10.26
N VAL A 51 5.37 7.97 -9.07
CA VAL A 51 4.35 8.31 -8.07
C VAL A 51 3.58 9.52 -8.56
N ILE A 52 2.27 9.39 -8.72
CA ILE A 52 1.41 10.42 -9.33
C ILE A 52 0.59 11.21 -8.30
N SER A 53 0.41 10.66 -7.09
CA SER A 53 -0.26 11.32 -5.97
C SER A 53 -0.03 10.52 -4.68
N PHE A 54 -0.48 11.05 -3.54
CA PHE A 54 -0.74 10.27 -2.33
C PHE A 54 -2.25 10.29 -2.04
N ILE A 55 -2.84 9.13 -1.75
CA ILE A 55 -4.28 9.02 -1.40
C ILE A 55 -4.49 9.46 0.06
N HIS A 56 -3.55 9.08 0.91
CA HIS A 56 -3.48 9.45 2.32
C HIS A 56 -2.02 9.80 2.62
N ALA A 57 -1.79 10.89 3.35
CA ALA A 57 -0.48 11.24 3.86
C ALA A 57 -0.64 12.03 5.16
N LYS A 58 0.05 11.62 6.21
CA LYS A 58 0.21 12.41 7.43
C LYS A 58 1.62 12.18 7.94
N ARG A 59 2.39 13.27 8.06
CA ARG A 59 3.83 13.18 8.37
C ARG A 59 4.10 12.92 9.84
N GLU A 60 3.32 13.56 10.71
CA GLU A 60 3.56 13.57 12.16
C GLU A 60 2.54 12.72 12.92
N GLY A 61 3.03 12.06 13.97
CA GLY A 61 2.24 11.26 14.88
C GLY A 61 2.52 9.76 14.76
N LEU A 62 2.27 9.05 15.86
CA LEU A 62 2.46 7.61 15.94
C LEU A 62 1.17 6.86 15.61
N PHE A 63 1.22 6.01 14.58
CA PHE A 63 0.09 5.21 14.12
C PHE A 63 0.38 3.72 14.26
N GLY A 64 -0.67 2.92 14.43
CA GLY A 64 -0.57 1.47 14.58
C GLY A 64 -0.46 0.75 13.24
N PHE A 65 0.46 -0.20 13.15
CA PHE A 65 0.70 -1.05 11.96
C PHE A 65 0.87 -2.51 12.38
N LEU A 66 0.53 -3.42 11.47
CA LEU A 66 1.02 -4.79 11.53
C LEU A 66 2.51 -4.80 11.19
N ALA A 67 3.28 -5.60 11.92
CA ALA A 67 4.65 -5.95 11.58
C ALA A 67 4.65 -7.40 11.08
N ILE A 68 4.65 -7.60 9.77
CA ILE A 68 4.59 -8.91 9.13
C ILE A 68 6.02 -9.30 8.76
N ASN A 69 6.58 -10.29 9.46
CA ASN A 69 7.88 -10.85 9.13
C ASN A 69 7.69 -11.98 8.14
N ILE A 70 8.45 -11.94 7.06
CA ILE A 70 8.31 -12.79 5.89
C ILE A 70 9.67 -13.39 5.59
N GLN A 71 9.72 -14.71 5.39
CA GLN A 71 10.92 -15.40 4.93
C GLN A 71 10.72 -15.81 3.48
N SER A 72 11.72 -15.56 2.63
CA SER A 72 11.69 -16.05 1.26
C SER A 72 11.70 -17.58 1.24
N VAL A 73 10.91 -18.18 0.36
CA VAL A 73 10.94 -19.62 0.12
C VAL A 73 12.05 -19.99 -0.89
N MET A 74 12.54 -19.01 -1.64
CA MET A 74 13.55 -19.22 -2.69
C MET A 74 14.97 -18.82 -2.27
N SER A 75 15.12 -18.07 -1.17
CA SER A 75 16.40 -17.63 -0.64
C SER A 75 16.39 -17.61 0.88
N ASN A 76 17.55 -17.39 1.50
CA ASN A 76 17.66 -17.19 2.96
C ASN A 76 17.41 -15.72 3.37
N LEU A 77 16.74 -14.94 2.53
CA LEU A 77 16.44 -13.54 2.81
C LEU A 77 15.17 -13.42 3.66
N SER A 78 15.18 -12.43 4.55
CA SER A 78 14.06 -12.09 5.41
C SER A 78 13.64 -10.64 5.15
N TYR A 79 12.33 -10.43 5.18
CA TYR A 79 11.68 -9.17 4.92
C TYR A 79 10.73 -8.84 6.08
N THR A 80 10.56 -7.57 6.36
CA THR A 80 9.55 -7.10 7.31
C THR A 80 8.70 -6.05 6.63
N LEU A 81 7.40 -6.30 6.50
CA LEU A 81 6.44 -5.33 6.01
C LEU A 81 5.70 -4.69 7.18
N TYR A 82 5.67 -3.36 7.19
CA TYR A 82 4.83 -2.59 8.11
C TYR A 82 3.64 -2.02 7.36
N VAL A 83 2.43 -2.41 7.75
CA VAL A 83 1.23 -2.11 6.95
C VAL A 83 -0.02 -2.04 7.82
N SER A 84 -0.97 -1.16 7.49
CA SER A 84 -2.24 -1.10 8.22
C SER A 84 -3.09 -2.34 7.95
N THR A 85 -3.96 -2.71 8.90
CA THR A 85 -4.75 -3.96 8.84
C THR A 85 -5.68 -4.05 7.63
N ASN A 86 -6.10 -2.91 7.09
CA ASN A 86 -7.00 -2.78 5.95
C ASN A 86 -6.27 -2.41 4.65
N HIS A 87 -4.93 -2.41 4.60
CA HIS A 87 -4.23 -2.23 3.33
C HIS A 87 -4.22 -3.53 2.53
N LEU A 88 -4.36 -3.46 1.21
CA LEU A 88 -4.32 -4.64 0.36
C LEU A 88 -2.88 -5.03 -0.01
N ILE A 89 -2.53 -6.29 0.25
CA ILE A 89 -1.29 -6.92 -0.23
C ILE A 89 -1.64 -8.15 -1.06
N PHE A 90 -0.73 -8.60 -1.91
CA PHE A 90 -1.00 -9.70 -2.84
C PHE A 90 -0.64 -11.04 -2.22
N ASP A 91 -1.65 -11.91 -2.16
CA ASP A 91 -1.50 -13.32 -1.84
C ASP A 91 -0.82 -14.03 -3.01
N PHE A 92 0.25 -14.77 -2.71
CA PHE A 92 1.05 -15.43 -3.76
C PHE A 92 0.26 -16.53 -4.46
N ASP A 93 -0.52 -17.31 -3.71
CA ASP A 93 -1.14 -18.54 -4.19
C ASP A 93 -2.38 -18.31 -5.05
N SER A 94 -3.23 -17.38 -4.64
CA SER A 94 -4.40 -16.97 -5.40
C SER A 94 -4.09 -15.89 -6.43
N GLY A 95 -2.96 -15.18 -6.29
CA GLY A 95 -2.62 -14.00 -7.07
C GLY A 95 -3.52 -12.78 -6.78
N LYS A 96 -4.42 -12.87 -5.80
CA LYS A 96 -5.41 -11.83 -5.51
C LYS A 96 -4.94 -10.93 -4.37
N ALA A 97 -5.37 -9.67 -4.44
CA ALA A 97 -5.19 -8.73 -3.35
C ALA A 97 -6.14 -9.06 -2.17
N LYS A 98 -5.62 -9.05 -0.95
CA LYS A 98 -6.37 -9.29 0.30
C LYS A 98 -5.91 -8.30 1.36
N PHE A 99 -6.79 -7.96 2.29
CA PHE A 99 -6.42 -7.09 3.41
C PHE A 99 -5.31 -7.75 4.26
N ALA A 100 -4.29 -6.97 4.63
CA ALA A 100 -3.15 -7.44 5.41
C ALA A 100 -3.58 -8.12 6.72
N GLY A 101 -4.61 -7.58 7.40
CA GLY A 101 -5.18 -8.16 8.62
C GLY A 101 -6.00 -9.44 8.43
N LYS A 102 -6.07 -9.98 7.20
CA LYS A 102 -6.66 -11.29 6.91
C LYS A 102 -5.62 -12.36 6.60
N PHE A 103 -4.34 -12.01 6.56
CA PHE A 103 -3.26 -12.99 6.46
C PHE A 103 -2.98 -13.61 7.83
N HIS A 104 -2.55 -14.86 7.81
CA HIS A 104 -2.12 -15.61 8.98
C HIS A 104 -0.67 -16.06 8.81
N ILE A 105 -0.08 -16.58 9.88
CA ILE A 105 1.19 -17.30 9.80
C ILE A 105 1.03 -18.45 8.78
N ASP A 106 2.10 -18.73 8.04
CA ASP A 106 2.18 -19.69 6.93
C ASP A 106 1.49 -19.30 5.62
N ASP A 107 0.65 -18.27 5.59
CA ASP A 107 0.20 -17.67 4.32
C ASP A 107 1.41 -17.12 3.54
N ARG A 108 1.31 -17.08 2.21
CA ARG A 108 2.38 -16.62 1.32
C ARG A 108 2.03 -15.32 0.62
N VAL A 109 2.95 -14.38 0.63
CA VAL A 109 2.84 -13.08 -0.06
C VAL A 109 3.82 -12.99 -1.23
N GLN A 110 3.55 -12.07 -2.15
CA GLN A 110 4.43 -11.83 -3.29
C GLN A 110 5.63 -10.95 -2.90
N LEU A 111 6.83 -11.50 -3.01
CA LEU A 111 8.10 -10.79 -2.89
C LEU A 111 8.69 -10.51 -4.27
N ILE A 112 9.49 -9.45 -4.40
CA ILE A 112 10.37 -9.23 -5.55
C ILE A 112 11.80 -9.63 -5.20
N GLU A 113 12.31 -10.64 -5.90
CA GLU A 113 13.71 -11.09 -5.83
C GLU A 113 14.23 -11.34 -7.23
N ASN A 114 15.45 -10.87 -7.53
CA ASN A 114 16.07 -11.02 -8.85
C ASN A 114 15.14 -10.62 -10.02
N ASN A 115 14.35 -9.55 -9.80
CA ASN A 115 13.37 -9.02 -10.73
C ASN A 115 12.20 -9.97 -11.03
N GLU A 116 11.97 -11.01 -10.25
CA GLU A 116 10.83 -11.92 -10.37
C GLU A 116 9.95 -11.88 -9.12
N ILE A 117 8.68 -12.29 -9.28
CA ILE A 117 7.81 -12.54 -8.14
C ILE A 117 8.12 -13.92 -7.57
N VAL A 118 8.47 -13.96 -6.29
CA VAL A 118 8.74 -15.21 -5.55
C VAL A 118 7.84 -15.32 -4.30
N PRO A 119 7.59 -16.54 -3.79
CA PRO A 119 6.80 -16.72 -2.58
C PRO A 119 7.60 -16.32 -1.34
N GLY A 120 7.01 -15.46 -0.52
CA GLY A 120 7.47 -15.19 0.85
C GLY A 120 6.48 -15.73 1.87
N GLN A 121 6.91 -16.64 2.74
CA GLN A 121 6.08 -17.20 3.80
C GLN A 121 6.06 -16.27 5.01
N ILE A 122 4.86 -16.00 5.53
CA ILE A 122 4.70 -15.21 6.76
C ILE A 122 5.10 -16.08 7.96
N ILE A 123 6.14 -15.67 8.67
CA ILE A 123 6.67 -16.39 9.84
C ILE A 123 6.15 -15.82 11.16
N SER A 124 5.77 -14.54 11.19
CA SER A 124 5.11 -13.92 12.36
C SER A 124 4.39 -12.64 11.99
N ILE A 125 3.36 -12.32 12.78
CA ILE A 125 2.59 -11.08 12.67
C ILE A 125 2.54 -10.44 14.05
N GLY A 126 3.11 -9.24 14.18
CA GLY A 126 3.07 -8.43 15.38
C GLY A 126 2.31 -7.11 15.17
N SER A 127 2.23 -6.30 16.22
CA SER A 127 1.75 -4.92 16.14
C SER A 127 2.88 -3.97 16.53
N THR A 128 2.99 -2.85 15.83
CA THR A 128 3.97 -1.80 16.12
C THR A 128 3.34 -0.42 15.97
N LYS A 129 4.00 0.61 16.53
CA LYS A 129 3.70 2.01 16.22
C LYS A 129 4.85 2.63 15.45
N GLN A 130 4.53 3.42 14.43
CA GLN A 130 5.51 4.08 13.58
C GLN A 130 5.07 5.51 13.27
N GLU A 131 6.04 6.36 12.94
CA GLU A 131 5.82 7.77 12.61
C GLU A 131 5.20 7.93 11.22
N GLY A 132 4.12 8.71 11.17
CA GLY A 132 3.40 9.06 9.96
C GLY A 132 2.74 7.87 9.25
N TYR A 133 1.93 8.19 8.25
CA TYR A 133 1.35 7.21 7.35
C TYR A 133 1.24 7.78 5.94
N TYR A 134 1.42 6.91 4.94
CA TYR A 134 1.43 7.27 3.53
C TYR A 134 0.80 6.17 2.69
N ALA A 135 0.01 6.56 1.69
CA ALA A 135 -0.53 5.69 0.65
C ALA A 135 -0.21 6.31 -0.71
N PRO A 136 0.98 6.04 -1.28
CA PRO A 136 1.35 6.56 -2.59
C PRO A 136 0.42 5.98 -3.66
N MET A 137 0.30 6.66 -4.79
CA MET A 137 -0.47 6.22 -5.96
C MET A 137 0.45 6.12 -7.18
N THR A 138 0.38 5.01 -7.90
CA THR A 138 1.06 4.75 -9.17
C THR A 138 0.02 4.46 -10.27
N PRO A 139 0.37 4.63 -11.55
CA PRO A 139 -0.49 4.32 -12.69
C PRO A 139 -1.07 2.91 -12.71
N SER A 140 -0.27 1.88 -12.40
CA SER A 140 -0.67 0.47 -12.35
C SER A 140 -1.50 0.10 -11.13
N GLY A 141 -1.49 0.93 -10.08
CA GLY A 141 -2.16 0.60 -8.83
C GLY A 141 -1.42 -0.45 -7.99
N THR A 142 -0.16 -0.76 -8.33
CA THR A 142 0.74 -1.52 -7.45
C THR A 142 2.01 -0.72 -7.09
N ILE A 143 2.64 -1.11 -5.98
CA ILE A 143 3.93 -0.59 -5.53
C ILE A 143 4.68 -1.68 -4.75
N VAL A 144 6.01 -1.69 -4.83
CA VAL A 144 6.84 -2.60 -4.04
C VAL A 144 7.37 -1.86 -2.81
N ILE A 145 7.04 -2.36 -1.62
CA ILE A 145 7.42 -1.76 -0.34
C ILE A 145 8.15 -2.80 0.50
N ASN A 146 9.36 -2.48 0.94
CA ASN A 146 10.24 -3.43 1.65
C ASN A 146 10.38 -4.77 0.91
N GLY A 147 10.38 -4.76 -0.43
CA GLY A 147 10.45 -5.96 -1.26
C GLY A 147 9.13 -6.71 -1.45
N VAL A 148 8.03 -6.31 -0.79
CA VAL A 148 6.70 -6.94 -0.93
C VAL A 148 5.85 -6.19 -1.94
N VAL A 149 5.18 -6.91 -2.84
CA VAL A 149 4.21 -6.31 -3.77
C VAL A 149 2.93 -5.95 -3.02
N ALA A 150 2.53 -4.69 -3.10
CA ALA A 150 1.32 -4.18 -2.47
C ALA A 150 0.45 -3.39 -3.46
N SER A 151 -0.83 -3.31 -3.17
CA SER A 151 -1.78 -2.47 -3.90
C SER A 151 -1.67 -1.02 -3.41
N ASN A 152 -2.02 -0.03 -4.22
CA ASN A 152 -2.16 1.36 -3.76
C ASN A 152 -3.45 1.57 -2.95
N TYR A 153 -4.36 0.58 -2.93
CA TYR A 153 -5.69 0.70 -2.34
C TYR A 153 -5.85 -0.06 -1.03
N ALA A 154 -6.70 0.48 -0.17
CA ALA A 154 -6.89 -0.02 1.19
C ALA A 154 -8.31 0.16 1.73
N THR A 155 -9.25 0.55 0.87
CA THR A 155 -10.65 0.82 1.26
C THR A 155 -11.64 -0.12 0.60
N VAL A 156 -11.34 -0.56 -0.62
CA VAL A 156 -12.16 -1.52 -1.36
C VAL A 156 -11.44 -2.84 -1.44
N SER A 157 -12.13 -3.94 -1.11
CA SER A 157 -11.52 -5.28 -1.08
C SER A 157 -11.16 -5.82 -2.47
N ASN A 158 -11.75 -5.24 -3.52
CA ASN A 158 -11.49 -5.57 -4.91
C ASN A 158 -10.55 -4.54 -5.54
N HIS A 159 -9.29 -4.94 -5.73
CA HIS A 159 -8.26 -4.12 -6.37
C HIS A 159 -8.69 -3.66 -7.78
N ASP A 160 -9.21 -4.56 -8.63
CA ASP A 160 -9.60 -4.23 -10.01
C ASP A 160 -10.72 -3.20 -10.05
N LEU A 161 -11.68 -3.32 -9.12
CA LEU A 161 -12.78 -2.36 -9.00
C LEU A 161 -12.25 -0.99 -8.57
N ALA A 162 -11.45 -0.94 -7.51
CA ALA A 162 -10.83 0.29 -7.04
C ALA A 162 -10.01 0.94 -8.16
N HIS A 163 -9.22 0.14 -8.87
CA HIS A 163 -8.37 0.58 -9.95
C HIS A 163 -9.16 1.15 -11.12
N LYS A 164 -10.28 0.51 -11.49
CA LYS A 164 -11.21 1.02 -12.52
C LYS A 164 -11.82 2.35 -12.12
N VAL A 165 -12.31 2.49 -10.88
CA VAL A 165 -12.88 3.76 -10.40
C VAL A 165 -11.82 4.87 -10.40
N MET A 166 -10.58 4.55 -9.98
CA MET A 166 -9.47 5.49 -10.01
C MET A 166 -8.99 5.88 -11.39
N SER A 167 -9.35 5.15 -12.45
CA SER A 167 -8.98 5.53 -13.82
C SER A 167 -9.58 6.88 -14.22
N ILE A 168 -10.80 7.20 -13.76
CA ILE A 168 -11.46 8.49 -13.98
C ILE A 168 -10.68 9.61 -13.29
N TYR A 169 -10.24 9.37 -12.06
CA TYR A 169 -9.42 10.32 -11.32
C TYR A 169 -8.03 10.51 -11.94
N ARG A 170 -7.38 9.43 -12.38
CA ARG A 170 -6.11 9.50 -13.13
C ARG A 170 -6.24 10.34 -14.40
N TRP A 171 -7.33 10.19 -15.13
CA TRP A 171 -7.61 11.02 -16.30
C TRP A 171 -7.82 12.49 -15.91
N TRP A 172 -8.55 12.76 -14.83
CA TRP A 172 -8.79 14.13 -14.36
C TRP A 172 -7.51 14.85 -13.92
N ILE A 173 -6.66 14.21 -13.11
CA ILE A 173 -5.36 14.79 -12.69
C ILE A 173 -4.40 14.99 -13.87
N HIS A 174 -4.45 14.12 -14.89
CA HIS A 174 -3.64 14.28 -16.09
C HIS A 174 -4.05 15.54 -16.90
N LEU A 175 -5.34 15.89 -16.89
CA LEU A 175 -5.86 17.07 -17.58
C LEU A 175 -5.58 18.39 -16.88
N ILE A 176 -5.62 18.43 -15.55
CA ILE A 176 -5.49 19.67 -14.75
C ILE A 176 -4.04 20.00 -14.36
N GLY A 177 -3.08 19.11 -14.66
CA GLY A 177 -1.69 19.23 -14.24
C GLY A 177 -1.47 18.84 -12.77
N GLU A 178 -0.25 18.42 -12.43
CA GLU A 178 0.11 17.87 -11.11
C GLU A 178 -0.27 18.83 -9.97
N SER A 179 -1.34 18.50 -9.25
CA SER A 179 -1.71 19.21 -8.02
C SER A 179 -0.75 18.80 -6.92
N LYS A 180 0.05 19.75 -6.43
CA LYS A 180 0.86 19.59 -5.22
C LYS A 180 -0.10 19.40 -4.04
N TRP A 181 -0.22 18.15 -3.57
CA TRP A 181 -0.99 17.69 -2.41
C TRP A 181 -2.52 17.68 -2.61
N ASN A 182 -3.07 16.53 -3.03
CA ASN A 182 -4.48 16.21 -2.79
C ASN A 182 -4.59 15.42 -1.48
N GLU A 183 -4.53 16.14 -0.36
CA GLU A 183 -4.87 15.58 0.94
C GLU A 183 -6.38 15.38 1.01
N GLU A 184 -6.76 14.11 1.09
CA GLU A 184 -8.12 13.59 1.17
C GLU A 184 -8.96 13.85 -0.09
N ILE A 185 -9.40 12.76 -0.74
CA ILE A 185 -10.48 12.82 -1.74
C ILE A 185 -11.72 12.13 -1.13
N PRO A 186 -12.43 12.78 -0.18
CA PRO A 186 -13.53 12.13 0.54
C PRO A 186 -14.62 11.60 -0.38
N TRP A 187 -14.92 12.34 -1.45
CA TRP A 187 -16.04 12.04 -2.34
C TRP A 187 -15.83 10.75 -3.16
N MET A 188 -14.60 10.52 -3.63
CA MET A 188 -14.30 9.35 -4.47
C MET A 188 -14.29 8.05 -3.65
N LEU A 189 -13.85 8.12 -2.39
CA LEU A 189 -13.92 7.01 -1.45
C LEU A 189 -15.37 6.56 -1.21
N GLN A 190 -16.29 7.53 -1.08
CA GLN A 190 -17.71 7.24 -0.91
C GLN A 190 -18.32 6.57 -2.15
N ILE A 191 -17.94 7.01 -3.35
CA ILE A 191 -18.37 6.38 -4.61
C ILE A 191 -17.91 4.93 -4.67
N MET A 192 -16.62 4.68 -4.38
CA MET A 192 -16.07 3.32 -4.41
C MET A 192 -16.76 2.38 -3.41
N LEU A 193 -16.98 2.83 -2.18
CA LEU A 193 -17.66 2.05 -1.15
C LEU A 193 -19.14 1.79 -1.51
N THR A 194 -19.79 2.74 -2.18
CA THR A 194 -21.17 2.57 -2.66
C THR A 194 -21.23 1.52 -3.76
N ILE A 195 -20.31 1.57 -4.73
CA ILE A 195 -20.23 0.59 -5.81
C ILE A 195 -19.91 -0.81 -5.28
N GLU A 196 -18.95 -0.95 -4.35
CA GLU A 196 -18.63 -2.26 -3.75
C GLU A 196 -19.84 -2.89 -3.04
N LYS A 197 -20.66 -2.09 -2.36
CA LYS A 197 -21.90 -2.56 -1.72
C LYS A 197 -22.98 -2.99 -2.70
N MET A 198 -22.97 -2.46 -3.93
CA MET A 198 -23.94 -2.82 -4.97
C MET A 198 -23.57 -4.10 -5.74
N ILE A 199 -22.30 -4.53 -5.67
CA ILE A 199 -21.77 -5.70 -6.40
C ILE A 199 -21.66 -6.95 -5.48
N LYS A 200 -21.87 -6.79 -4.16
CA LYS A 200 -22.04 -7.89 -3.20
C LYS A 200 -23.52 -8.24 -3.06
#